data_AF-A0A2Y9N885-F1
#
_entry.id   AF-A0A2Y9N885-F1
#
_cell.length_a   1.000
_cell.length_b   1.000
_cell.length_c   1.000
_cell.angle_alpha   90.00
_cell.angle_beta   90.00
_cell.angle_gamma   90.00
#
_symmetry.space_group_name_H-M   'P 1'
#
loop_
_entity.id
_entity.type
_entity.pdbx_description
1 polymer ?
#
loop_
_entity_poly.entity_id
_entity_poly.type
_entity_poly.pdbx_seq_one_letter_code
_entity_poly.pdbx_strand_id
1 'polypeptide(L)'
;MTQDQPLLAVQEALRKCFPVVEEQQGLWQSALRDCPPLLASLSNLAEQLQAAQNLRFEDVPSLRDFPDLQERLRRKQLAAGDTLLDRLGERLAALLKVRDVVSSHVEHVLQIYEQHADMISLDAVLQASATSPSVAEMLEWLQDIERHYRSLKVPEEEVSSVLNPVGRLGKHPSFAQSLGPNFGRRTPRPCTRYPVERVLLPGRVKKPCVYRETRGMQLKTDLTAL
;
A
#
# COMPACT_ATOMS: atom_id res chain seq x y z
N MET A 1 42.51 -2.80 11.08
CA MET A 1 41.39 -3.64 10.60
C MET A 1 40.04 -3.03 11.03
N THR A 2 39.83 -1.74 10.79
CA THR A 2 38.68 -0.97 11.32
C THR A 2 37.90 -0.22 10.22
N GLN A 3 38.27 -0.38 8.95
CA GLN A 3 37.68 0.36 7.83
C GLN A 3 36.33 -0.21 7.35
N ASP A 4 35.99 -1.46 7.65
CA ASP A 4 34.75 -2.08 7.14
C ASP A 4 33.54 -1.90 8.06
N GLN A 5 33.75 -1.47 9.31
CA GLN A 5 32.68 -1.36 10.31
C GLN A 5 31.56 -0.37 9.92
N PRO A 6 31.84 0.80 9.29
CA PRO A 6 30.80 1.71 8.83
C PRO A 6 29.98 1.15 7.65
N LEU A 7 30.63 0.47 6.71
CA LEU A 7 29.95 -0.16 5.57
C LEU A 7 29.06 -1.33 6.02
N LEU A 8 29.56 -2.16 6.94
CA LEU A 8 28.80 -3.27 7.53
C LEU A 8 27.55 -2.77 8.24
N ALA A 9 27.62 -1.64 8.94
CA ALA A 9 26.44 -1.05 9.59
C ALA A 9 25.33 -0.69 8.59
N VAL A 10 25.71 -0.10 7.45
CA VAL A 10 24.76 0.22 6.35
C VAL A 10 24.20 -1.07 5.74
N GLN A 11 25.04 -2.05 5.46
CA GLN A 11 24.61 -3.34 4.91
C GLN A 11 23.66 -4.09 5.85
N GLU A 12 23.90 -4.04 7.17
CA GLU A 12 23.00 -4.61 8.16
C GLU A 12 21.66 -3.88 8.23
N ALA A 13 21.67 -2.55 8.15
CA ALA A 13 20.45 -1.75 8.12
C ALA A 13 19.61 -2.08 6.87
N LEU A 14 20.26 -2.15 5.70
CA LEU A 14 19.63 -2.57 4.45
C LEU A 14 19.04 -3.98 4.55
N ARG A 15 19.83 -4.94 5.08
CA ARG A 15 19.40 -6.34 5.25
C ARG A 15 18.15 -6.46 6.13
N LYS A 16 17.98 -5.57 7.12
CA LYS A 16 16.79 -5.52 7.98
C LYS A 16 15.62 -4.79 7.30
N CYS A 17 15.90 -3.76 6.50
CA CYS A 17 14.88 -2.93 5.85
C CYS A 17 14.12 -3.67 4.74
N PHE A 18 14.83 -4.36 3.82
CA PHE A 18 14.19 -4.99 2.66
C PHE A 18 13.09 -6.01 3.01
N PRO A 19 13.27 -6.93 3.99
CA PRO A 19 12.20 -7.84 4.41
C PRO A 19 10.97 -7.11 4.93
N VAL A 20 11.15 -6.00 5.67
CA VAL A 20 10.04 -5.19 6.16
C VAL A 20 9.29 -4.56 4.99
N VAL A 21 10.01 -3.99 4.02
CA VAL A 21 9.42 -3.39 2.82
C VAL A 21 8.64 -4.42 2.00
N GLU A 22 9.15 -5.65 1.87
CA GLU A 22 8.47 -6.75 1.19
C GLU A 22 7.18 -7.17 1.92
N GLU A 23 7.23 -7.30 3.26
CA GLU A 23 6.05 -7.58 4.07
C GLU A 23 4.99 -6.48 3.93
N GLN A 24 5.41 -5.21 4.02
CA GLN A 24 4.53 -4.06 3.88
C GLN A 24 3.89 -3.99 2.49
N GLN A 25 4.62 -4.37 1.43
CA GLN A 25 4.06 -4.47 0.08
C GLN A 25 2.94 -5.53 -0.01
N GLY A 26 3.08 -6.65 0.71
CA GLY A 26 2.02 -7.66 0.81
C GLY A 26 0.76 -7.10 1.49
N LEU A 27 0.92 -6.38 2.60
CA LEU A 27 -0.19 -5.74 3.32
C LEU A 27 -0.86 -4.67 2.45
N TRP A 28 -0.08 -3.86 1.73
CA TRP A 28 -0.58 -2.86 0.80
C TRP A 28 -1.45 -3.48 -0.29
N GLN A 29 -0.97 -4.54 -0.95
CA GLN A 29 -1.71 -5.23 -2.00
C GLN A 29 -2.99 -5.88 -1.46
N SER A 30 -2.95 -6.45 -0.26
CA SER A 30 -4.14 -7.03 0.37
C SER A 30 -5.19 -5.95 0.64
N ALA A 31 -4.80 -4.83 1.26
CA ALA A 31 -5.71 -3.74 1.56
C ALA A 31 -6.31 -3.13 0.29
N LEU A 32 -5.51 -2.94 -0.77
CA LEU A 32 -6.01 -2.47 -2.07
C LEU A 32 -6.97 -3.45 -2.73
N ARG A 33 -6.74 -4.77 -2.63
CA ARG A 33 -7.61 -5.79 -3.23
C ARG A 33 -9.01 -5.78 -2.62
N ASP A 34 -9.12 -5.41 -1.35
CA ASP A 34 -10.39 -5.34 -0.63
C ASP A 34 -11.21 -4.08 -0.97
N CYS A 35 -10.60 -3.04 -1.56
CA CYS A 35 -11.28 -1.79 -1.86
C CYS A 35 -12.33 -1.87 -3.00
N PRO A 36 -12.02 -2.45 -4.19
CA PRO A 36 -12.98 -2.53 -5.30
C PRO A 36 -14.36 -3.10 -4.95
N PRO A 37 -14.50 -4.24 -4.23
CA PRO A 37 -15.83 -4.75 -3.90
C PRO A 37 -16.61 -3.83 -2.93
N LEU A 38 -15.92 -3.12 -2.03
CA LEU A 38 -16.55 -2.13 -1.14
C LEU A 38 -17.04 -0.91 -1.93
N LEU A 39 -16.23 -0.42 -2.87
CA LEU A 39 -16.61 0.69 -3.75
C LEU A 39 -17.78 0.32 -4.66
N ALA A 40 -17.79 -0.90 -5.22
CA ALA A 40 -18.91 -1.41 -6.00
C ALA A 40 -20.20 -1.50 -5.17
N SER A 41 -20.08 -1.96 -3.92
CA SER A 41 -21.22 -2.03 -2.99
C SER A 41 -21.78 -0.65 -2.66
N LEU A 42 -20.90 0.35 -2.44
CA LEU A 42 -21.31 1.74 -2.23
C LEU A 42 -21.98 2.35 -3.46
N SER A 43 -21.45 2.11 -4.67
CA SER A 43 -22.07 2.57 -5.92
C SER A 43 -23.49 2.03 -6.06
N ASN A 44 -23.66 0.72 -5.88
CA ASN A 44 -24.97 0.08 -5.92
C ASN A 44 -25.91 0.64 -4.85
N LEU A 45 -25.42 0.89 -3.63
CA LEU A 45 -26.23 1.49 -2.57
C LEU A 45 -26.66 2.93 -2.92
N ALA A 46 -25.78 3.71 -3.54
CA ALA A 46 -26.10 5.06 -4.01
C ALA A 46 -27.19 5.02 -5.09
N GLU A 47 -27.12 4.08 -6.03
CA GLU A 47 -28.16 3.84 -7.03
C GLU A 47 -29.50 3.47 -6.38
N GLN A 48 -29.49 2.58 -5.38
CA GLN A 48 -30.69 2.20 -4.64
C GLN A 48 -31.30 3.38 -3.86
N LEU A 49 -30.47 4.21 -3.24
CA LEU A 49 -30.92 5.44 -2.56
C LEU A 49 -31.55 6.42 -3.54
N GLN A 50 -30.97 6.57 -4.74
CA GLN A 50 -31.51 7.43 -5.79
C GLN A 50 -32.84 6.89 -6.33
N ALA A 51 -32.92 5.58 -6.60
CA ALA A 51 -34.14 4.93 -7.06
C ALA A 51 -35.28 5.06 -6.03
N ALA A 52 -34.97 4.85 -4.74
CA ALA A 52 -35.94 5.01 -3.66
C ALA A 52 -36.41 6.46 -3.50
N GLN A 53 -35.55 7.46 -3.75
CA GLN A 53 -35.94 8.87 -3.71
C GLN A 53 -36.86 9.26 -4.88
N ASN A 54 -36.64 8.67 -6.06
CA ASN A 54 -37.41 8.96 -7.25
C ASN A 54 -38.78 8.25 -7.26
N LEU A 55 -38.98 7.24 -6.42
CA LEU A 55 -40.23 6.52 -6.31
C LEU A 55 -41.26 7.29 -5.49
N ARG A 56 -42.45 7.48 -6.07
CA ARG A 56 -43.63 7.91 -5.32
C ARG A 56 -44.29 6.69 -4.69
N PHE A 57 -43.97 6.40 -3.43
CA PHE A 57 -44.50 5.24 -2.71
C PHE A 57 -46.03 5.20 -2.65
N GLU A 58 -46.67 6.37 -2.65
CA GLU A 58 -48.12 6.56 -2.68
C GLU A 58 -48.78 6.03 -3.96
N ASP A 59 -48.04 6.05 -5.07
CA ASP A 59 -48.50 5.61 -6.39
C ASP A 59 -48.42 4.08 -6.56
N VAL A 60 -47.82 3.37 -5.60
CA VAL A 60 -47.68 1.91 -5.62
C VAL A 60 -48.70 1.28 -4.64
N PRO A 61 -49.80 0.67 -5.12
CA PRO A 61 -50.89 0.21 -4.26
C PRO A 61 -50.46 -0.75 -3.16
N SER A 62 -49.52 -1.66 -3.44
CA SER A 62 -49.01 -2.65 -2.48
C SER A 62 -48.12 -2.07 -1.38
N LEU A 63 -47.63 -0.84 -1.52
CA LEU A 63 -46.78 -0.20 -0.52
C LEU A 63 -47.56 0.72 0.43
N ARG A 64 -48.85 1.00 0.14
CA ARG A 64 -49.71 1.88 0.94
C ARG A 64 -49.96 1.36 2.35
N ASP A 65 -49.94 0.03 2.53
CA ASP A 65 -50.09 -0.62 3.83
C ASP A 65 -48.85 -0.40 4.73
N PHE A 66 -47.78 0.20 4.21
CA PHE A 66 -46.51 0.45 4.90
C PHE A 66 -46.11 1.94 4.83
N PRO A 67 -46.83 2.84 5.52
CA PRO A 67 -46.60 4.29 5.43
C PRO A 67 -45.22 4.74 5.95
N ASP A 68 -44.58 3.93 6.80
CA ASP A 68 -43.25 4.15 7.36
C ASP A 68 -42.12 3.51 6.53
N LEU A 69 -42.45 2.80 5.45
CA LEU A 69 -41.48 2.02 4.66
C LEU A 69 -40.38 2.90 4.08
N GLN A 70 -40.74 4.04 3.50
CA GLN A 70 -39.76 4.93 2.86
C GLN A 70 -38.71 5.42 3.86
N GLU A 71 -39.14 5.88 5.03
CA GLU A 71 -38.25 6.35 6.08
C GLU A 71 -37.41 5.22 6.67
N ARG A 72 -38.01 4.04 6.88
CA ARG A 72 -37.27 2.86 7.37
C ARG A 72 -36.25 2.34 6.37
N LEU A 73 -36.60 2.32 5.08
CA LEU A 73 -35.70 1.95 3.99
C LEU A 73 -34.52 2.92 3.94
N ARG A 74 -34.81 4.22 3.97
CA ARG A 74 -33.78 5.27 4.02
C ARG A 74 -32.84 5.03 5.19
N ARG A 75 -33.35 4.92 6.43
CA ARG A 75 -32.49 4.67 7.61
C ARG A 75 -31.61 3.43 7.46
N LYS A 76 -32.17 2.32 6.96
CA LYS A 76 -31.42 1.08 6.73
C LYS A 76 -30.32 1.25 5.68
N GLN A 77 -30.62 1.93 4.57
CA GLN A 77 -29.66 2.20 3.51
C GLN A 77 -28.53 3.11 4.02
N LEU A 78 -28.85 4.13 4.81
CA LEU A 78 -27.83 5.00 5.41
C LEU A 78 -26.92 4.23 6.37
N ALA A 79 -27.48 3.42 7.27
CA ALA A 79 -26.69 2.59 8.18
C ALA A 79 -25.80 1.57 7.44
N ALA A 80 -26.28 1.01 6.31
CA ALA A 80 -25.47 0.15 5.45
C ALA A 80 -24.32 0.92 4.79
N GLY A 81 -24.58 2.17 4.37
CA GLY A 81 -23.59 3.07 3.81
C GLY A 81 -22.49 3.41 4.82
N ASP A 82 -22.87 3.78 6.04
CA ASP A 82 -21.93 4.05 7.13
C ASP A 82 -21.01 2.84 7.39
N THR A 83 -21.60 1.64 7.45
CA THR A 83 -20.84 0.39 7.65
C THR A 83 -19.82 0.14 6.52
N LEU A 84 -20.16 0.45 5.27
CA LEU A 84 -19.25 0.29 4.14
C LEU A 84 -18.14 1.37 4.14
N LEU A 85 -18.48 2.60 4.51
CA LEU A 85 -17.51 3.70 4.65
C LEU A 85 -16.53 3.43 5.79
N ASP A 86 -16.98 2.90 6.92
CA ASP A 86 -16.10 2.50 8.03
C ASP A 86 -15.07 1.45 7.56
N ARG A 87 -15.52 0.43 6.83
CA ARG A 87 -14.64 -0.61 6.26
C ARG A 87 -13.63 -0.04 5.27
N LEU A 88 -14.03 0.92 4.44
CA LEU A 88 -13.09 1.62 3.54
C LEU A 88 -12.10 2.50 4.33
N GLY A 89 -12.56 3.15 5.39
CA GLY A 89 -11.73 3.90 6.32
C GLY A 89 -10.64 3.02 6.96
N GLU A 90 -10.99 1.79 7.36
CA GLU A 90 -10.02 0.80 7.85
C GLU A 90 -8.95 0.45 6.80
N ARG A 91 -9.35 0.25 5.52
CA ARG A 91 -8.38 -0.03 4.44
C ARG A 91 -7.48 1.17 4.18
N LEU A 92 -8.04 2.38 4.15
CA LEU A 92 -7.25 3.60 4.00
C LEU A 92 -6.25 3.76 5.15
N ALA A 93 -6.66 3.53 6.40
CA ALA A 93 -5.77 3.56 7.55
C ALA A 93 -4.64 2.52 7.44
N ALA A 94 -4.94 1.31 6.94
CA ALA A 94 -3.94 0.28 6.69
C ALA A 94 -2.92 0.71 5.62
N LEU A 95 -3.38 1.31 4.51
CA LEU A 95 -2.53 1.82 3.44
C LEU A 95 -1.62 2.96 3.93
N LEU A 96 -2.18 3.90 4.70
CA LEU A 96 -1.40 4.99 5.31
C LEU A 96 -0.35 4.45 6.29
N LYS A 97 -0.70 3.44 7.09
CA LYS A 97 0.24 2.79 8.00
C LYS A 97 1.40 2.14 7.24
N VAL A 98 1.13 1.43 6.14
CA VAL A 98 2.19 0.86 5.29
C VAL A 98 3.14 1.97 4.80
N ARG A 99 2.59 3.06 4.25
CA ARG A 99 3.39 4.21 3.80
C ARG A 99 4.29 4.71 4.93
N ASP A 100 3.74 4.93 6.11
CA ASP A 100 4.48 5.51 7.25
C ASP A 100 5.57 4.56 7.75
N VAL A 101 5.30 3.24 7.81
CA VAL A 101 6.28 2.23 8.20
C VAL A 101 7.43 2.17 7.18
N VAL A 102 7.12 2.12 5.89
CA VAL A 102 8.15 2.08 4.83
C VAL A 102 8.99 3.35 4.86
N SER A 103 8.36 4.53 4.93
CA SER A 103 9.09 5.81 5.04
C SER A 103 10.02 5.84 6.24
N SER A 104 9.58 5.40 7.42
CA SER A 104 10.42 5.36 8.61
C SER A 104 11.62 4.43 8.47
N HIS A 105 11.47 3.27 7.82
CA HIS A 105 12.58 2.34 7.61
C HIS A 105 13.57 2.85 6.58
N VAL A 106 13.09 3.43 5.49
CA VAL A 106 13.96 4.04 4.47
C VAL A 106 14.73 5.21 5.06
N GLU A 107 14.07 6.10 5.80
CA GLU A 107 14.71 7.22 6.48
C GLU A 107 15.80 6.74 7.46
N HIS A 108 15.53 5.69 8.23
CA HIS A 108 16.51 5.14 9.17
C HIS A 108 17.77 4.61 8.46
N VAL A 109 17.61 3.91 7.34
CA VAL A 109 18.76 3.42 6.55
C VAL A 109 19.57 4.58 5.97
N LEU A 110 18.89 5.60 5.42
CA LEU A 110 19.56 6.78 4.88
C LEU A 110 20.32 7.55 5.96
N GLN A 111 19.75 7.69 7.17
CA GLN A 111 20.43 8.30 8.31
C GLN A 111 21.71 7.55 8.70
N ILE A 112 21.68 6.21 8.74
CA ILE A 112 22.87 5.40 9.04
C ILE A 112 23.94 5.60 7.95
N TYR A 113 23.54 5.63 6.68
CA TYR A 113 24.45 5.90 5.58
C TYR A 113 25.08 7.29 5.70
N GLU A 114 24.27 8.33 5.91
CA GLU A 114 24.73 9.72 6.05
C GLU A 114 25.71 9.88 7.23
N GLN A 115 25.47 9.21 8.36
CA GLN A 115 26.37 9.21 9.53
C GLN A 115 27.74 8.60 9.24
N HIS A 116 27.84 7.77 8.20
CA HIS A 116 29.05 7.04 7.84
C HIS A 116 29.64 7.45 6.49
N ALA A 117 29.00 8.38 5.77
CA ALA A 117 29.34 8.72 4.39
C ALA A 117 30.80 9.16 4.23
N ASP A 118 31.34 9.97 5.14
CA ASP A 118 32.72 10.46 5.09
C ASP A 118 33.77 9.37 5.33
N MET A 119 33.37 8.23 5.91
CA MET A 119 34.25 7.11 6.25
C MET A 119 34.19 5.97 5.23
N ILE A 120 33.18 5.94 4.37
CA ILE A 120 32.97 4.90 3.37
C ILE A 120 33.51 5.42 2.02
N SER A 121 34.44 4.68 1.41
CA SER A 121 34.94 5.05 0.08
C SER A 121 33.86 4.83 -0.99
N LEU A 122 33.90 5.65 -2.04
CA LEU A 122 32.97 5.53 -3.18
C LEU A 122 33.04 4.13 -3.82
N ASP A 123 34.25 3.59 -3.99
CA ASP A 123 34.44 2.24 -4.54
C ASP A 123 33.75 1.17 -3.69
N ALA A 124 33.78 1.31 -2.36
CA ALA A 124 33.14 0.36 -1.46
C ALA A 124 31.60 0.39 -1.55
N VAL A 125 31.00 1.56 -1.82
CA VAL A 125 29.55 1.70 -2.00
C VAL A 125 29.09 1.11 -3.34
N LEU A 126 29.92 1.25 -4.38
CA LEU A 126 29.64 0.77 -5.75
C LEU A 126 29.99 -0.71 -5.94
N GLN A 127 30.70 -1.34 -5.01
CA GLN A 127 31.12 -2.71 -5.12
C GLN A 127 29.93 -3.68 -5.02
N ALA A 128 29.50 -4.21 -6.17
CA ALA A 128 28.57 -5.34 -6.23
C ALA A 128 29.29 -6.67 -6.02
N SER A 129 28.53 -7.70 -5.64
CA SER A 129 29.01 -9.08 -5.54
C SER A 129 28.23 -10.00 -6.48
N ALA A 130 28.69 -11.25 -6.63
CA ALA A 130 27.97 -12.24 -7.43
C ALA A 130 26.58 -12.59 -6.85
N THR A 131 26.32 -12.29 -5.58
CA THR A 131 25.10 -12.69 -4.86
C THR A 131 24.31 -11.50 -4.29
N SER A 132 24.83 -10.28 -4.38
CA SER A 132 24.17 -9.09 -3.87
C SER A 132 24.47 -7.87 -4.75
N PRO A 133 23.47 -6.98 -4.96
CA PRO A 133 23.71 -5.68 -5.54
C PRO A 133 24.66 -4.85 -4.67
N SER A 134 25.16 -3.76 -5.25
CA SER A 134 25.95 -2.76 -4.53
C SER A 134 25.08 -2.00 -3.51
N VAL A 135 25.72 -1.37 -2.52
CA VAL A 135 25.01 -0.54 -1.54
C VAL A 135 24.32 0.65 -2.22
N ALA A 136 24.96 1.23 -3.26
CA ALA A 136 24.38 2.31 -4.04
C ALA A 136 23.05 1.91 -4.71
N GLU A 137 23.04 0.77 -5.41
CA GLU A 137 21.82 0.25 -6.06
C GLU A 137 20.71 -0.05 -5.04
N MET A 138 21.07 -0.62 -3.88
CA MET A 138 20.10 -0.90 -2.83
C MET A 138 19.47 0.37 -2.24
N LEU A 139 20.28 1.42 -2.03
CA LEU A 139 19.79 2.71 -1.56
C LEU A 139 18.89 3.40 -2.60
N GLU A 140 19.27 3.32 -3.87
CA GLU A 140 18.44 3.81 -4.99
C GLU A 140 17.07 3.10 -5.01
N TRP A 141 17.06 1.78 -4.89
CA TRP A 141 15.80 1.02 -4.83
C TRP A 141 14.90 1.44 -3.67
N LEU A 142 15.48 1.67 -2.49
CA LEU A 142 14.71 2.16 -1.33
C LEU A 142 14.11 3.55 -1.57
N GLN A 143 14.86 4.46 -2.20
CA GLN A 143 14.35 5.78 -2.56
C GLN A 143 13.24 5.70 -3.61
N ASP A 144 13.35 4.81 -4.59
CA ASP A 144 12.31 4.59 -5.59
C ASP A 144 11.03 4.04 -4.97
N ILE A 145 11.16 3.12 -4.01
CA ILE A 145 10.03 2.61 -3.23
C ILE A 145 9.40 3.72 -2.39
N GLU A 146 10.20 4.55 -1.71
CA GLU A 146 9.69 5.68 -0.94
C GLU A 146 8.95 6.68 -1.84
N ARG A 147 9.51 6.98 -3.01
CA ARG A 147 8.88 7.82 -4.03
C ARG A 147 7.55 7.22 -4.50
N HIS A 148 7.48 5.91 -4.72
CA HIS A 148 6.24 5.23 -5.07
C HIS A 148 5.15 5.50 -4.02
N TYR A 149 5.43 5.22 -2.74
CA TYR A 149 4.46 5.42 -1.67
C TYR A 149 4.10 6.89 -1.40
N ARG A 150 5.03 7.84 -1.61
CA ARG A 150 4.73 9.28 -1.52
C ARG A 150 3.95 9.84 -2.70
N SER A 151 4.15 9.28 -3.90
CA SER A 151 3.50 9.77 -5.13
C SER A 151 1.99 9.47 -5.16
N LEU A 152 1.55 8.51 -4.37
CA LEU A 152 0.14 8.11 -4.20
C LEU A 152 -0.66 9.07 -3.31
N LYS A 153 -0.17 10.30 -3.09
CA LYS A 153 -0.96 11.36 -2.47
C LYS A 153 -2.23 11.57 -3.27
N VAL A 154 -3.36 11.26 -2.64
CA VAL A 154 -4.68 11.60 -3.15
C VAL A 154 -4.75 13.13 -3.27
N PRO A 155 -5.03 13.70 -4.45
CA PRO A 155 -5.31 15.12 -4.57
C PRO A 155 -6.50 15.43 -3.65
N GLU A 156 -6.30 16.31 -2.66
CA GLU A 156 -7.36 16.76 -1.75
C GLU A 156 -8.62 17.24 -2.51
N GLU A 157 -8.45 17.70 -3.76
CA GLU A 157 -9.52 18.26 -4.58
C GLU A 157 -10.46 17.21 -5.23
N GLU A 158 -10.02 15.96 -5.47
CA GLU A 158 -10.88 14.97 -6.16
C GLU A 158 -11.78 14.16 -5.20
N VAL A 159 -11.36 13.99 -3.95
CA VAL A 159 -12.14 13.23 -2.94
C VAL A 159 -13.46 13.94 -2.62
N SER A 160 -13.47 15.27 -2.65
CA SER A 160 -14.69 16.05 -2.40
C SER A 160 -15.75 15.84 -3.48
N SER A 161 -15.34 15.59 -4.74
CA SER A 161 -16.25 15.53 -5.88
C SER A 161 -16.99 14.19 -5.96
N VAL A 162 -16.30 13.09 -5.67
CA VAL A 162 -16.87 11.73 -5.70
C VAL A 162 -17.78 11.47 -4.48
N LEU A 163 -17.48 12.11 -3.34
CA LEU A 163 -18.29 11.99 -2.13
C LEU A 163 -19.44 13.00 -2.06
N ASN A 164 -19.58 13.95 -2.98
CA ASN A 164 -20.67 14.95 -2.93
C ASN A 164 -22.10 14.37 -2.93
N PRO A 165 -22.43 13.20 -3.51
CA PRO A 165 -23.75 12.60 -3.31
C PRO A 165 -23.96 12.06 -1.89
N VAL A 166 -22.86 11.75 -1.17
CA VAL A 166 -22.85 11.19 0.20
C VAL A 166 -22.55 12.27 1.26
N GLY A 167 -21.97 13.41 0.86
CA GLY A 167 -21.48 14.49 1.72
C GLY A 167 -22.55 15.27 2.48
N ARG A 168 -23.84 15.00 2.24
CA ARG A 168 -24.94 15.51 3.08
C ARG A 168 -25.38 14.55 4.18
N LEU A 169 -24.64 13.48 4.45
CA LEU A 169 -24.95 12.51 5.51
C LEU A 169 -23.95 12.50 6.69
N GLY A 170 -22.76 13.08 6.52
CA GLY A 170 -21.70 13.06 7.53
C GLY A 170 -21.55 14.35 8.35
N LYS A 171 -22.62 14.91 8.93
CA LYS A 171 -22.48 15.92 10.01
C LYS A 171 -22.49 15.26 11.38
N HIS A 172 -21.73 14.17 11.54
CA HIS A 172 -21.58 13.47 12.82
C HIS A 172 -20.10 13.49 13.26
N PRO A 173 -19.80 13.80 14.54
CA PRO A 173 -18.46 14.15 15.03
C PRO A 173 -17.41 13.00 15.05
N SER A 174 -17.68 11.84 14.45
CA SER A 174 -16.79 10.67 14.47
C SER A 174 -15.56 10.84 13.57
N PHE A 175 -15.71 11.52 12.43
CA PHE A 175 -14.63 11.64 11.43
C PHE A 175 -13.46 12.54 11.88
N ALA A 176 -13.72 13.47 12.79
CA ALA A 176 -12.69 14.40 13.30
C ALA A 176 -11.85 13.81 14.45
N GLN A 177 -12.27 12.68 15.05
CA GLN A 177 -11.59 12.10 16.21
C GLN A 177 -10.57 11.01 15.83
N SER A 178 -10.67 10.39 14.65
CA SER A 178 -9.74 9.35 14.19
C SER A 178 -8.45 9.92 13.57
N LEU A 179 -8.47 11.18 13.14
CA LEU A 179 -7.29 11.92 12.70
C LEU A 179 -6.67 12.61 13.92
N GLY A 180 -5.78 11.90 14.62
CA GLY A 180 -5.07 12.45 15.78
C GLY A 180 -4.36 13.79 15.50
N PRO A 181 -3.95 14.53 16.54
CA PRO A 181 -3.50 15.94 16.47
C PRO A 181 -2.23 16.21 15.64
N ASN A 182 -1.67 15.20 14.96
CA ASN A 182 -0.43 15.28 14.18
C ASN A 182 -0.67 15.45 12.67
N PHE A 183 -1.92 15.57 12.20
CA PHE A 183 -2.25 15.72 10.78
C PHE A 183 -1.75 17.02 10.11
N GLY A 184 -0.98 17.86 10.81
CA GLY A 184 -0.58 19.19 10.34
C GLY A 184 0.78 19.72 10.81
N ARG A 185 1.77 18.89 11.17
CA ARG A 185 3.11 19.42 11.49
C ARG A 185 4.26 18.79 10.69
N ARG A 186 4.85 19.68 9.88
CA ARG A 186 6.20 19.70 9.29
C ARG A 186 6.45 18.76 8.10
N THR A 187 6.32 19.33 6.92
CA THR A 187 7.20 19.00 5.79
C THR A 187 8.53 19.76 5.94
N PRO A 188 9.69 19.09 5.97
CA PRO A 188 10.94 19.71 5.57
C PRO A 188 10.90 19.89 4.04
N ARG A 189 11.31 21.06 3.56
CA ARG A 189 11.43 21.34 2.12
C ARG A 189 12.55 20.49 1.50
N PRO A 190 12.35 19.81 0.37
CA PRO A 190 13.45 19.35 -0.46
C PRO A 190 13.85 20.45 -1.46
N CYS A 191 15.15 20.70 -1.55
CA CYS A 191 15.75 21.50 -2.63
C CYS A 191 15.58 20.79 -3.98
N THR A 192 14.96 21.51 -4.90
CA THR A 192 15.09 21.52 -6.38
C THR A 192 15.39 20.25 -7.19
N ARG A 193 14.42 19.96 -8.08
CA ARG A 193 14.47 19.55 -9.51
C ARG A 193 15.15 18.22 -9.87
N TYR A 194 14.34 17.23 -10.25
CA TYR A 194 14.54 16.39 -11.47
C TYR A 194 13.18 15.89 -12.01
N PRO A 195 13.03 15.68 -13.34
CA PRO A 195 11.75 15.45 -13.98
C PRO A 195 11.24 14.00 -13.80
N VAL A 196 9.92 13.86 -13.88
CA VAL A 196 9.17 12.60 -13.72
C VAL A 196 9.33 11.75 -14.98
N GLU A 197 10.06 10.64 -14.89
CA GLU A 197 9.95 9.54 -15.86
C GLU A 197 9.27 8.33 -15.22
N ARG A 198 8.37 7.71 -15.98
CA ARG A 198 7.60 6.54 -15.59
C ARG A 198 8.54 5.34 -15.46
N VAL A 199 8.72 4.83 -14.24
CA VAL A 199 9.43 3.57 -14.02
C VAL A 199 8.43 2.42 -14.00
N LEU A 200 8.47 1.61 -15.06
CA LEU A 200 7.96 0.25 -15.09
C LEU A 200 8.78 -0.58 -14.10
N LEU A 201 8.10 -1.18 -13.12
CA LEU A 201 8.69 -2.19 -12.23
C LEU A 201 9.37 -3.30 -13.05
N PRO A 202 10.66 -3.60 -12.88
CA PRO A 202 11.24 -4.82 -13.41
C PRO A 202 10.82 -5.99 -12.54
N GLY A 203 9.79 -6.71 -12.98
CA GLY A 203 9.55 -8.06 -12.52
C GLY A 203 10.69 -8.98 -12.97
N ARG A 204 11.39 -9.61 -12.02
CA ARG A 204 11.92 -10.99 -12.03
C ARG A 204 12.90 -11.19 -10.88
N VAL A 205 12.39 -11.56 -9.71
CA VAL A 205 13.20 -12.34 -8.76
C VAL A 205 13.24 -13.77 -9.28
N LYS A 206 14.36 -14.16 -9.92
CA LYS A 206 14.67 -15.57 -10.17
C LYS A 206 14.88 -16.24 -8.81
N LYS A 207 14.04 -17.21 -8.48
CA LYS A 207 14.24 -18.12 -7.34
C LYS A 207 15.62 -18.80 -7.50
N PRO A 208 16.49 -18.81 -6.47
CA PRO A 208 17.66 -19.65 -6.50
C PRO A 208 17.23 -21.12 -6.31
N CYS A 209 17.40 -21.92 -7.35
CA CYS A 209 17.33 -23.38 -7.26
C CYS A 209 18.44 -23.88 -6.34
N VAL A 210 18.07 -24.39 -5.16
CA VAL A 210 18.97 -25.19 -4.34
C VAL A 210 18.98 -26.61 -4.91
N TYR A 211 20.08 -26.94 -5.59
CA TYR A 211 20.42 -28.30 -5.99
C TYR A 211 20.67 -29.11 -4.70
N ARG A 212 19.79 -30.08 -4.39
CA ARG A 212 20.05 -31.07 -3.34
C ARG A 212 20.34 -32.40 -4.02
N GLU A 213 21.63 -32.64 -4.19
CA GLU A 213 22.19 -33.88 -4.68
C GLU A 213 22.10 -34.93 -3.56
N THR A 214 21.26 -35.94 -3.73
CA THR A 214 21.37 -37.19 -2.96
C THR A 214 21.38 -38.37 -3.91
N ARG A 215 22.54 -39.02 -3.93
CA ARG A 215 22.87 -40.30 -4.55
C ARG A 215 21.75 -41.34 -4.43
N GLY A 216 21.57 -42.10 -5.52
CA GLY A 216 20.86 -43.36 -5.53
C GLY A 216 20.98 -44.03 -6.90
N MET A 217 22.08 -44.75 -7.13
CA MET A 217 22.27 -45.63 -8.28
C MET A 217 21.14 -46.68 -8.34
N GLN A 218 20.49 -46.85 -9.48
CA GLN A 218 20.27 -48.17 -10.07
C GLN A 218 20.21 -48.06 -11.60
N LEU A 219 21.20 -48.70 -12.23
CA LEU A 219 21.23 -49.05 -13.64
C LEU A 219 20.12 -50.06 -13.92
N LYS A 220 19.26 -49.80 -14.92
CA LYS A 220 18.62 -50.86 -15.70
C LYS A 220 18.62 -50.44 -17.17
N THR A 221 19.48 -51.11 -17.90
CA THR A 221 19.60 -51.19 -19.35
C THR A 221 18.34 -51.81 -19.94
N ASP A 222 17.74 -51.15 -20.93
CA ASP A 222 16.83 -51.78 -21.88
C ASP A 222 17.62 -52.11 -23.15
N LEU A 223 17.68 -53.39 -23.53
CA LEU A 223 17.79 -53.84 -24.92
C LEU A 223 17.46 -55.34 -25.02
N THR A 224 16.22 -55.60 -25.47
CA THR A 224 15.77 -56.61 -26.46
C THR A 224 16.57 -57.90 -26.67
N ALA A 225 15.92 -59.06 -26.50
CA ALA A 225 15.87 -60.15 -27.50
C ALA A 225 14.99 -61.35 -27.03
N LEU A 226 14.15 -61.81 -27.96
CA LEU A 226 13.37 -63.07 -28.03
C LEU A 226 12.14 -63.24 -27.11
#